data_AF-A0A8T0A375-F1
#
_entry.id   AF-A0A8T0A375-F1
#
_cell.length_a   1.000
_cell.length_b   1.000
_cell.length_c   1.000
_cell.angle_alpha   90.00
_cell.angle_beta   90.00
_cell.angle_gamma   90.00
#
_symmetry.space_group_name_H-M   'P 1'
#
loop_
_entity.id
_entity.type
_entity.pdbx_description
1 polymer ?
#
loop_
_entity_poly.entity_id
_entity_poly.type
_entity_poly.pdbx_seq_one_letter_code
_entity_poly.pdbx_strand_id
1 'polypeptide(L)'
;MVHKFGNCTVCYEEMTYEDVYNLNCNHLYHKKCITKWINGGSETCPQCNNHNTLDDIKNYNVEAGEDITLDNIFDEIKTYYDGMEGNTPTEKINNIFNDLKNILNSSNNSGNESKNIQIIIRDIKNVRTILKNLEPSSTVLELKNEFTKKRGIPVDRQRLIFGGNQLENKRELSFYKLENNSIVDLVFRCEGS
;
A
#
# COMPACT_ATOMS: atom_id res chain seq x y z
N MET A 1 4.47 -9.81 -6.04
CA MET A 1 4.64 -10.91 -5.07
C MET A 1 3.70 -10.63 -3.91
N VAL A 2 2.82 -11.56 -3.54
CA VAL A 2 1.98 -11.39 -2.35
C VAL A 2 2.85 -11.80 -1.17
N HIS A 3 3.15 -10.88 -0.25
CA HIS A 3 3.85 -11.22 0.99
C HIS A 3 2.91 -12.08 1.85
N LYS A 4 3.34 -13.30 2.19
CA LYS A 4 2.56 -14.29 2.95
C LYS A 4 3.01 -14.25 4.41
N PHE A 5 2.08 -14.05 5.35
CA PHE A 5 2.37 -13.98 6.80
C PHE A 5 2.25 -15.33 7.53
N GLY A 6 2.02 -16.41 6.78
CA GLY A 6 1.69 -17.73 7.33
C GLY A 6 0.18 -17.94 7.48
N ASN A 7 -0.20 -18.96 8.27
CA ASN A 7 -1.60 -19.35 8.47
C ASN A 7 -2.13 -18.85 9.81
N CYS A 8 -3.39 -18.43 9.85
CA CYS A 8 -4.06 -18.02 11.08
C CYS A 8 -4.30 -19.24 11.96
N THR A 9 -3.89 -19.22 13.22
CA THR A 9 -4.04 -20.38 14.14
C THR A 9 -5.48 -20.62 14.61
N VAL A 10 -6.39 -19.68 14.36
CA VAL A 10 -7.81 -19.78 14.74
C VAL A 10 -8.65 -20.46 13.65
N CYS A 11 -8.39 -20.16 12.36
CA CYS A 11 -9.14 -20.75 11.23
C CYS A 11 -8.29 -21.66 10.33
N TYR A 12 -6.97 -21.70 10.52
CA TYR A 12 -5.99 -22.44 9.71
C TYR A 12 -5.89 -22.03 8.24
N GLU A 13 -6.53 -20.91 7.85
CA GLU A 13 -6.44 -20.34 6.51
C GLU A 13 -5.23 -19.40 6.37
N GLU A 14 -4.78 -19.22 5.13
CA GLU A 14 -3.65 -18.35 4.80
C GLU A 14 -3.99 -16.87 5.07
N MET A 15 -3.05 -16.13 5.65
CA MET A 15 -3.21 -14.70 5.95
C MET A 15 -2.56 -13.84 4.86
N THR A 16 -3.35 -12.89 4.35
CA THR A 16 -2.93 -11.88 3.36
C THR A 16 -2.86 -10.50 3.99
N TYR A 17 -1.96 -9.64 3.51
CA TYR A 17 -1.72 -8.26 4.01
C TYR A 17 -2.99 -7.41 4.25
N GLU A 18 -4.07 -7.67 3.52
CA GLU A 18 -5.31 -6.89 3.61
C GLU A 18 -6.12 -7.14 4.90
N ASP A 19 -5.92 -8.27 5.57
CA ASP A 19 -6.74 -8.67 6.72
C ASP A 19 -5.91 -9.25 7.88
N VAL A 20 -4.67 -8.80 8.05
CA VAL A 20 -3.82 -9.22 9.18
C VAL A 20 -3.88 -8.22 10.32
N TYR A 21 -4.14 -8.71 11.52
CA TYR A 21 -4.18 -7.93 12.75
C TYR A 21 -3.29 -8.59 13.80
N ASN A 22 -2.73 -7.77 14.68
CA ASN A 22 -1.93 -8.24 15.80
C ASN A 22 -2.53 -7.81 17.14
N LEU A 23 -2.28 -8.64 18.14
CA LEU A 23 -2.46 -8.28 19.55
C LEU A 23 -1.21 -7.57 20.07
N ASN A 24 -1.26 -7.04 21.31
CA ASN A 24 -0.09 -6.45 21.99
C ASN A 24 1.10 -7.42 22.12
N CYS A 25 0.85 -8.72 22.07
CA CYS A 25 1.88 -9.76 22.04
C CYS A 25 2.47 -10.02 20.64
N ASN A 26 2.12 -9.21 19.64
CA ASN A 26 2.56 -9.29 18.24
C ASN A 26 2.22 -10.58 17.48
N HIS A 27 1.37 -11.45 18.04
CA HIS A 27 0.82 -12.60 17.31
C HIS A 27 -0.23 -12.17 16.29
N LEU A 28 -0.19 -12.79 15.11
CA LEU A 28 -0.95 -12.39 13.92
C LEU A 28 -2.17 -13.29 13.68
N TYR A 29 -3.27 -12.66 13.30
CA TYR A 29 -4.55 -13.33 13.02
C TYR A 29 -5.35 -12.57 11.96
N HIS A 30 -6.34 -13.22 11.34
CA HIS A 30 -7.36 -12.47 10.62
C HIS A 30 -8.17 -11.59 11.57
N LYS A 31 -8.55 -10.38 11.14
CA LYS A 31 -9.37 -9.47 11.96
C LYS A 31 -10.59 -10.19 12.52
N LYS A 32 -11.33 -10.84 11.63
CA LYS A 32 -12.57 -11.55 11.96
C LYS A 32 -12.33 -12.66 12.99
N CYS A 33 -11.22 -13.39 12.86
CA CYS A 33 -10.88 -14.49 13.74
C CYS A 33 -10.59 -14.00 15.16
N ILE A 34 -9.70 -13.02 15.29
CA ILE A 34 -9.31 -12.56 16.62
C ILE A 34 -10.39 -11.71 17.29
N THR A 35 -11.13 -10.89 16.54
CA THR A 35 -12.28 -10.15 17.08
C THR A 35 -13.38 -11.09 17.57
N LYS A 36 -13.65 -12.20 16.85
CA LYS A 36 -14.63 -13.19 17.31
C LYS A 36 -14.16 -13.93 18.56
N TRP A 37 -12.87 -14.23 18.64
CA TRP A 37 -12.28 -14.90 19.80
C TRP A 37 -12.41 -14.08 21.09
N ILE A 38 -11.98 -12.81 21.06
CA ILE A 38 -12.06 -11.91 22.21
C ILE A 38 -13.53 -11.62 22.57
N ASN A 39 -14.40 -11.32 21.59
CA ASN A 39 -15.84 -11.14 21.85
C ASN A 39 -16.55 -12.40 22.36
N GLY A 40 -15.98 -13.58 22.10
CA GLY A 40 -16.47 -14.86 22.61
C GLY A 40 -16.20 -15.08 24.11
N GLY A 41 -15.59 -14.11 24.79
CA GLY A 41 -15.26 -14.15 26.22
C GLY A 41 -13.87 -14.69 26.52
N SER A 42 -13.08 -15.04 25.50
CA SER A 42 -11.68 -15.41 25.69
C SER A 42 -10.83 -14.13 25.72
N GLU A 43 -10.58 -13.58 26.90
CA GLU A 43 -9.75 -12.40 27.10
C GLU A 43 -8.24 -12.70 26.97
N THR A 44 -7.87 -13.75 26.21
CA THR A 44 -6.48 -14.20 26.08
C THR A 44 -6.10 -14.52 24.64
N CYS A 45 -4.81 -14.33 24.34
CA CYS A 45 -4.22 -14.65 23.05
C CYS A 45 -4.22 -16.18 22.81
N PRO A 46 -4.73 -16.67 21.66
CA PRO A 46 -4.74 -18.10 21.33
C PRO A 46 -3.37 -18.79 21.33
N GLN A 47 -2.29 -18.04 21.15
CA GLN A 47 -0.93 -18.59 21.00
C GLN A 47 -0.09 -18.53 22.28
N CYS A 48 -0.25 -17.50 23.11
CA CYS A 48 0.60 -17.30 24.31
C CYS A 48 -0.18 -17.12 25.60
N ASN A 49 -1.51 -17.10 25.55
CA ASN A 49 -2.40 -16.90 26.70
C ASN A 49 -2.24 -15.55 27.44
N ASN A 50 -1.52 -14.58 26.86
CA ASN A 50 -1.47 -13.22 27.39
C ASN A 50 -2.86 -12.58 27.35
N HIS A 51 -3.20 -11.81 28.38
CA HIS A 51 -4.47 -11.10 28.46
C HIS A 51 -4.57 -10.01 27.40
N ASN A 52 -5.71 -9.92 26.71
CA ASN A 52 -5.99 -8.92 25.68
C ASN A 52 -7.48 -8.56 25.67
N THR A 53 -7.76 -7.31 25.30
CA THR A 53 -9.10 -6.75 25.10
C THR A 53 -9.34 -6.43 23.63
N LEU A 54 -10.56 -6.00 23.28
CA LEU A 54 -10.87 -5.61 21.90
C LEU A 54 -10.06 -4.40 21.42
N ASP A 55 -9.72 -3.48 22.34
CA ASP A 55 -8.92 -2.29 22.05
C ASP A 55 -7.45 -2.62 21.73
N ASP A 56 -7.01 -3.83 22.12
CA ASP A 56 -5.67 -4.32 21.84
C ASP A 56 -5.52 -4.94 20.44
N ILE A 57 -6.62 -5.10 19.70
CA ILE A 57 -6.63 -5.64 18.33
C ILE A 57 -6.27 -4.51 17.37
N LYS A 58 -5.01 -4.51 16.89
CA LYS A 58 -4.48 -3.49 16.00
C LYS A 58 -4.27 -4.05 14.60
N ASN A 59 -4.51 -3.22 13.60
CA ASN A 59 -4.17 -3.59 12.23
C ASN A 59 -2.66 -3.79 12.17
N TYR A 60 -2.21 -4.93 11.65
CA TYR A 60 -0.78 -5.16 11.44
C TYR A 60 -0.22 -4.17 10.42
N ASN A 61 -1.08 -3.65 9.55
CA ASN A 61 -0.75 -2.53 8.70
C ASN A 61 -0.54 -1.31 9.60
N VAL A 62 0.75 -1.02 9.82
CA VAL A 62 1.32 0.24 10.25
C VAL A 62 0.36 1.34 9.80
N GLU A 63 -0.34 1.95 10.76
CA GLU A 63 -1.01 3.22 10.53
C GLU A 63 0.01 4.12 9.84
N ALA A 64 -0.42 4.96 8.89
CA ALA A 64 0.45 5.86 8.14
C ALA A 64 1.09 6.94 9.05
N GLY A 65 1.86 6.50 10.04
CA GLY A 65 2.91 7.22 10.70
C GLY A 65 4.13 7.20 9.80
N GLU A 66 4.93 8.26 9.96
CA GLU A 66 6.11 8.61 9.16
C GLU A 66 6.82 7.41 8.55
N ASP A 67 7.14 7.52 7.26
CA ASP A 67 7.97 6.56 6.54
C ASP A 67 9.10 6.10 7.46
N ILE A 68 9.04 4.84 7.91
CA ILE A 68 10.09 4.28 8.73
C ILE A 68 11.31 4.18 7.83
N THR A 69 12.17 5.19 7.90
CA THR A 69 13.39 5.20 7.12
C THR A 69 14.34 4.15 7.69
N LEU A 70 15.16 3.57 6.81
CA LEU A 70 16.24 2.70 7.26
C LEU A 70 17.15 3.40 8.28
N ASP A 71 17.37 4.71 8.11
CA ASP A 71 18.15 5.52 9.03
C ASP A 71 17.53 5.53 10.45
N ASN A 72 16.20 5.66 10.57
CA ASN A 72 15.49 5.61 11.86
C ASN A 72 15.63 4.24 12.55
N ILE A 73 15.50 3.14 11.80
CA ILE A 73 15.67 1.77 12.33
C ILE A 73 17.10 1.56 12.80
N PHE A 74 18.08 2.04 12.04
CA PHE A 74 19.49 1.91 12.38
C PHE A 74 19.83 2.67 13.66
N ASP A 75 19.35 3.90 13.82
CA ASP A 75 19.56 4.70 15.02
C ASP A 75 18.93 4.05 16.26
N GLU A 76 17.76 3.42 16.13
CA GLU A 76 17.11 2.68 17.21
C GLU A 76 17.91 1.44 17.62
N ILE A 77 18.34 0.64 16.64
CA ILE A 77 19.19 -0.54 16.86
C ILE A 77 20.52 -0.13 17.50
N LYS A 78 21.15 0.92 17.00
CA LYS A 78 22.43 1.41 17.52
C LYS A 78 22.30 1.87 18.96
N THR A 79 21.25 2.65 19.28
CA THR A 79 20.97 3.11 20.65
C THR A 79 20.78 1.94 21.62
N TYR A 80 20.13 0.86 21.19
CA TYR A 80 19.96 -0.35 21.99
C TYR A 80 21.30 -1.05 22.31
N TYR A 81 22.22 -1.10 21.36
CA TYR A 81 23.51 -1.79 21.53
C TYR A 81 24.60 -0.93 22.20
N ASP A 82 24.58 0.39 22.03
CA ASP A 82 25.56 1.31 22.65
C ASP A 82 25.47 1.32 24.20
N GLY A 83 24.38 0.82 24.77
CA GLY A 83 24.19 0.67 26.22
C GLY A 83 24.73 -0.62 26.85
N MET A 84 25.28 -1.55 26.06
CA MET A 84 25.84 -2.81 26.57
C MET A 84 27.38 -2.79 26.55
N GLU A 85 28.02 -2.87 27.73
CA GLU A 85 29.47 -3.02 27.81
C GLU A 85 29.92 -4.35 27.18
N GLY A 86 30.86 -4.26 26.23
CA GLY A 86 31.55 -5.42 25.65
C GLY A 86 31.07 -5.87 24.27
N ASN A 87 30.19 -5.13 23.59
CA ASN A 87 29.78 -5.48 22.24
C ASN A 87 30.26 -4.45 21.22
N THR A 88 31.03 -4.95 20.25
CA THR A 88 31.39 -4.30 18.98
C THR A 88 30.59 -4.89 17.81
N PRO A 89 29.27 -4.62 17.64
CA PRO A 89 28.58 -4.95 16.41
C PRO A 89 28.43 -3.73 15.48
N THR A 90 28.90 -2.55 15.87
CA THR A 90 28.66 -1.30 15.12
C THR A 90 29.21 -1.37 13.70
N GLU A 91 30.44 -1.87 13.46
CA GLU A 91 30.99 -1.94 12.10
C GLU A 91 30.29 -2.96 11.19
N LYS A 92 29.93 -4.15 11.71
CA LYS A 92 29.21 -5.16 10.92
C LYS A 92 27.80 -4.69 10.59
N ILE A 93 27.09 -4.10 11.56
CA ILE A 93 25.75 -3.55 11.32
C ILE A 93 25.85 -2.34 10.38
N ASN A 94 26.84 -1.46 10.54
CA ASN A 94 27.09 -0.34 9.62
C ASN A 94 27.34 -0.82 8.19
N ASN A 95 28.15 -1.87 8.01
CA ASN A 95 28.45 -2.40 6.68
C ASN A 95 27.21 -3.02 6.04
N ILE A 96 26.46 -3.85 6.79
CA ILE A 96 25.18 -4.40 6.32
C ILE A 96 24.20 -3.28 5.98
N PHE A 97 24.14 -2.25 6.81
CA PHE A 97 23.28 -1.09 6.60
C PHE A 97 23.63 -0.35 5.30
N ASN A 98 24.90 -0.05 5.10
CA ASN A 98 25.39 0.63 3.90
C ASN A 98 25.17 -0.23 2.64
N ASP A 99 25.39 -1.54 2.74
CA ASP A 99 25.12 -2.47 1.64
C ASP A 99 23.63 -2.48 1.27
N LEU A 100 22.74 -2.54 2.27
CA LEU A 100 21.29 -2.46 2.04
C LEU A 100 20.87 -1.11 1.46
N LYS A 101 21.43 0.00 1.95
CA LYS A 101 21.19 1.35 1.43
C LYS A 101 21.63 1.45 -0.04
N ASN A 102 22.78 0.90 -0.38
CA ASN A 102 23.29 0.87 -1.75
C ASN A 102 22.45 -0.02 -2.67
N ILE A 103 21.96 -1.18 -2.21
CA ILE A 103 21.09 -2.07 -2.99
C ILE A 103 19.74 -1.39 -3.29
N LEU A 104 19.16 -0.72 -2.30
CA LEU A 104 17.91 0.04 -2.48
C LEU A 104 18.12 1.23 -3.42
N ASN A 105 19.21 1.98 -3.26
CA ASN A 105 19.52 3.11 -4.13
C ASN A 105 19.88 2.67 -5.57
N SER A 106 20.49 1.49 -5.74
CA SER A 106 20.77 0.92 -7.07
C SER A 106 19.50 0.46 -7.78
N SER A 107 18.46 0.10 -7.04
CA SER A 107 17.12 -0.16 -7.58
C SER A 107 16.36 1.14 -7.90
N ASN A 108 16.79 2.27 -7.34
CA ASN A 108 16.15 3.60 -7.47
C ASN A 108 16.90 4.56 -8.42
N ASN A 109 17.91 4.10 -9.16
CA ASN A 109 18.48 4.87 -10.28
C ASN A 109 17.60 4.76 -11.55
N SER A 110 16.36 5.20 -11.41
CA SER A 110 15.74 6.12 -12.36
C SER A 110 15.30 7.30 -11.53
N GLY A 111 16.10 8.37 -11.55
CA GLY A 111 15.79 9.60 -10.85
C GLY A 111 14.45 10.16 -11.31
N ASN A 112 13.44 10.00 -10.46
CA ASN A 112 12.27 10.84 -10.33
C ASN A 112 11.75 10.58 -8.90
N GLU A 113 11.77 11.60 -8.05
CA GLU A 113 10.92 11.64 -6.86
C GLU A 113 9.52 11.20 -7.29
N SER A 114 9.00 10.11 -6.72
CA SER A 114 7.68 9.56 -7.07
C SER A 114 6.61 10.61 -6.80
N LYS A 115 6.28 11.41 -7.81
CA LYS A 115 5.18 12.39 -7.75
C LYS A 115 3.92 11.62 -8.06
N ASN A 116 3.53 10.78 -7.11
CA ASN A 116 2.25 10.09 -7.19
C ASN A 116 1.13 11.13 -7.27
N ILE A 117 0.44 11.17 -8.40
CA ILE A 117 -0.73 12.00 -8.63
C ILE A 117 -2.01 11.18 -8.45
N GLN A 118 -3.05 11.84 -7.92
CA GLN A 118 -4.39 11.29 -7.85
C GLN A 118 -5.22 11.82 -9.02
N ILE A 119 -5.93 10.95 -9.74
CA ILE A 119 -6.83 11.34 -10.83
C ILE A 119 -8.25 10.96 -10.47
N ILE A 120 -9.20 11.87 -10.72
CA ILE A 120 -10.63 11.66 -10.47
C ILE A 120 -11.32 11.44 -11.81
N ILE A 121 -11.86 10.25 -12.04
CA ILE A 121 -12.71 9.99 -13.22
C ILE A 121 -14.17 10.21 -12.85
N ARG A 122 -14.85 11.10 -13.56
CA ARG A 122 -16.27 11.42 -13.39
C ARG A 122 -17.07 10.80 -14.54
N ASP A 123 -18.06 9.97 -14.23
CA ASP A 123 -18.96 9.43 -15.25
C ASP A 123 -20.15 10.36 -15.56
N ILE A 124 -20.92 10.02 -16.60
CA ILE A 124 -22.12 10.76 -17.02
C ILE A 124 -23.22 10.83 -15.95
N LYS A 125 -23.17 9.96 -14.93
CA LYS A 125 -24.08 9.98 -13.77
C LYS A 125 -23.51 10.81 -12.61
N ASN A 126 -22.45 11.57 -12.86
CA ASN A 126 -21.68 12.33 -11.87
C ASN A 126 -21.01 11.49 -10.77
N VAL A 127 -20.87 10.18 -10.94
CA VAL A 127 -20.16 9.35 -9.97
C VAL A 127 -18.65 9.51 -10.18
N ARG A 128 -17.94 9.81 -9.08
CA ARG A 128 -16.50 10.03 -9.06
C ARG A 128 -15.75 8.77 -8.65
N THR A 129 -14.70 8.44 -9.37
CA THR A 129 -13.81 7.32 -9.06
C THR A 129 -12.40 7.83 -8.94
N ILE A 130 -11.81 7.61 -7.78
CA ILE A 130 -10.47 8.09 -7.44
C ILE A 130 -9.47 7.00 -7.82
N LEU A 131 -8.50 7.35 -8.66
CA LEU A 131 -7.32 6.54 -8.99
C LEU A 131 -6.10 7.13 -8.29
N LYS A 132 -5.30 6.28 -7.66
CA LYS A 132 -4.12 6.64 -6.87
C LYS A 132 -2.90 5.90 -7.44
N ASN A 133 -1.70 6.33 -7.03
CA ASN A 133 -0.42 5.70 -7.41
C ASN A 133 -0.16 5.75 -8.93
N LEU A 134 -0.45 6.90 -9.54
CA LEU A 134 -0.12 7.19 -10.93
C LEU A 134 1.01 8.19 -10.95
N GLU A 135 1.93 8.06 -11.91
CA GLU A 135 3.00 9.02 -12.10
C GLU A 135 2.68 9.94 -13.30
N PRO A 136 3.21 11.16 -13.38
CA PRO A 136 3.05 12.01 -14.56
C PRO A 136 3.57 11.35 -15.84
N SER A 137 4.59 10.49 -15.73
CA SER A 137 5.14 9.69 -16.83
C SER A 137 4.29 8.46 -17.17
N SER A 138 3.29 8.09 -16.36
CA SER A 138 2.39 6.99 -16.67
C SER A 138 1.64 7.25 -17.96
N THR A 139 1.32 6.18 -18.68
CA THR A 139 0.52 6.27 -19.91
C THR A 139 -0.98 6.36 -19.62
N VAL A 140 -1.74 6.94 -20.54
CA VAL A 140 -3.22 6.89 -20.49
C VAL A 140 -3.72 5.44 -20.52
N LEU A 141 -3.00 4.51 -21.15
CA LEU A 141 -3.34 3.09 -21.12
C LEU A 141 -3.30 2.53 -19.69
N GLU A 142 -2.26 2.86 -18.91
CA GLU A 142 -2.17 2.48 -17.50
C GLU A 142 -3.33 3.06 -16.68
N LEU A 143 -3.64 4.35 -16.87
CA LEU A 143 -4.81 5.00 -16.25
C LEU A 143 -6.11 4.23 -16.53
N LYS A 144 -6.34 3.82 -17.78
CA LYS A 144 -7.52 3.03 -18.18
C LYS A 144 -7.52 1.62 -17.61
N ASN A 145 -6.36 0.99 -17.49
CA ASN A 145 -6.23 -0.31 -16.85
C ASN A 145 -6.59 -0.22 -15.36
N GLU A 146 -6.09 0.78 -14.64
CA GLU A 146 -6.44 1.03 -13.24
C GLU A 146 -7.94 1.33 -13.08
N PHE A 147 -8.53 2.09 -13.99
CA PHE A 147 -9.98 2.30 -14.00
C PHE A 147 -10.75 1.00 -14.25
N THR A 148 -10.28 0.13 -15.16
CA THR A 148 -10.87 -1.19 -15.43
C THR A 148 -10.87 -2.04 -14.17
N LYS A 149 -9.74 -2.08 -13.44
CA LYS A 149 -9.64 -2.82 -12.17
C LYS A 149 -10.68 -2.36 -11.14
N LYS A 150 -10.98 -1.05 -11.08
CA LYS A 150 -11.93 -0.50 -10.10
C LYS A 150 -13.41 -0.58 -10.51
N ARG A 151 -13.72 -0.41 -11.79
CA ARG A 151 -15.12 -0.30 -12.28
C ARG A 151 -15.55 -1.46 -13.19
N GLY A 152 -14.63 -2.30 -13.63
CA GLY A 152 -14.89 -3.42 -14.55
C GLY A 152 -15.22 -2.99 -15.98
N ILE A 153 -14.98 -1.72 -16.37
CA ILE A 153 -15.30 -1.22 -17.72
C ILE A 153 -14.09 -1.49 -18.64
N PRO A 154 -14.23 -2.27 -19.73
CA PRO A 154 -13.16 -2.53 -20.68
C PRO A 154 -12.52 -1.25 -21.27
N VAL A 155 -11.21 -1.27 -21.50
CA VAL A 155 -10.39 -0.12 -21.95
C VAL A 155 -10.89 0.50 -23.27
N ASP A 156 -11.35 -0.33 -24.20
CA ASP A 156 -11.94 0.05 -25.49
C ASP A 156 -13.25 0.82 -25.34
N ARG A 157 -13.99 0.57 -24.25
CA ARG A 157 -15.23 1.27 -23.89
C ARG A 157 -14.98 2.56 -23.09
N GLN A 158 -13.73 2.83 -22.69
CA GLN A 158 -13.36 4.02 -21.94
C GLN A 158 -12.94 5.17 -22.86
N ARG A 159 -13.87 6.10 -23.11
CA ARG A 159 -13.56 7.40 -23.70
C ARG A 159 -13.37 8.42 -22.59
N LEU A 160 -12.11 8.64 -22.23
CA LEU A 160 -11.69 9.65 -21.26
C LEU A 160 -11.46 10.99 -21.97
N ILE A 161 -12.02 12.07 -21.43
CA ILE A 161 -11.93 13.43 -21.97
C ILE A 161 -11.39 14.37 -20.89
N PHE A 162 -10.40 15.18 -21.23
CA PHE A 162 -9.85 16.22 -20.36
C PHE A 162 -9.60 17.50 -21.15
N GLY A 163 -10.07 18.65 -20.65
CA GLY A 163 -9.90 19.94 -21.33
C GLY A 163 -10.46 19.97 -22.76
N GLY A 164 -11.50 19.18 -23.04
CA GLY A 164 -12.08 19.04 -24.39
C GLY A 164 -11.35 18.06 -25.31
N ASN A 165 -10.22 17.49 -24.91
CA ASN A 165 -9.44 16.54 -25.70
C ASN A 165 -9.68 15.10 -25.23
N GLN A 166 -9.87 14.18 -26.18
CA GLN A 166 -9.91 12.75 -25.88
C GLN A 166 -8.49 12.27 -25.55
N LEU A 167 -8.35 11.51 -24.46
CA LEU A 167 -7.06 10.94 -24.07
C LEU A 167 -6.70 9.72 -24.92
N GLU A 168 -5.47 9.72 -25.45
CA GLU A 168 -4.93 8.67 -26.30
C GLU A 168 -4.05 7.69 -25.53
N ASN A 169 -4.25 6.39 -25.73
CA ASN A 169 -3.59 5.32 -24.95
C ASN A 169 -2.05 5.43 -24.89
N LYS A 170 -1.41 5.91 -25.95
CA LYS A 170 0.06 5.99 -26.08
C LYS A 170 0.66 7.28 -25.52
N ARG A 171 -0.16 8.23 -25.04
CA ARG A 171 0.30 9.50 -24.48
C ARG A 171 0.46 9.38 -22.98
N GLU A 172 1.39 10.12 -22.42
CA GLU A 172 1.62 10.24 -20.98
C GLU A 172 0.60 11.19 -20.33
N LEU A 173 0.40 11.07 -19.02
CA LEU A 173 -0.46 11.98 -18.26
C LEU A 173 0.10 13.42 -18.25
N SER A 174 1.44 13.55 -18.19
CA SER A 174 2.18 14.81 -18.25
C SER A 174 1.90 15.60 -19.53
N PHE A 175 1.72 14.92 -20.67
CA PHE A 175 1.43 15.54 -21.96
C PHE A 175 0.13 16.35 -21.95
N TYR A 176 -0.87 15.84 -21.22
CA TYR A 176 -2.16 16.53 -21.04
C TYR A 176 -2.16 17.49 -19.86
N LYS A 177 -1.02 17.69 -19.20
CA LYS A 177 -0.88 18.50 -17.97
C LYS A 177 -1.85 18.04 -16.88
N LEU A 178 -2.03 16.73 -16.73
CA LEU A 178 -2.82 16.17 -15.66
C LEU A 178 -2.03 16.29 -14.35
N GLU A 179 -2.55 17.10 -13.45
CA GLU A 179 -2.01 17.33 -12.11
C GLU A 179 -2.80 16.53 -11.06
N ASN A 180 -2.30 16.56 -9.82
CA ASN A 180 -2.98 15.96 -8.69
C ASN A 180 -4.42 16.49 -8.53
N ASN A 181 -5.36 15.58 -8.31
CA ASN A 181 -6.80 15.80 -8.26
C ASN A 181 -7.46 16.31 -9.54
N SER A 182 -6.80 16.18 -10.70
CA SER A 182 -7.42 16.49 -12.00
C SER A 182 -8.68 15.65 -12.22
N ILE A 183 -9.72 16.28 -12.76
CA ILE A 183 -11.01 15.63 -13.07
C ILE A 183 -11.06 15.31 -14.55
N VAL A 184 -11.17 14.02 -14.88
CA VAL A 184 -11.29 13.48 -16.23
C VAL A 184 -12.71 12.94 -16.42
N ASP A 185 -13.35 13.33 -17.52
CA ASP A 185 -14.72 12.91 -17.82
C ASP A 185 -14.74 11.59 -18.60
N LEU A 186 -15.56 10.64 -18.17
CA LEU A 186 -15.85 9.39 -18.87
C LEU A 186 -17.15 9.53 -19.65
N VAL A 187 -17.05 9.39 -20.97
CA VAL A 187 -18.21 9.35 -21.87
C VAL A 187 -18.42 7.92 -22.38
N PHE A 188 -19.62 7.39 -22.22
CA PHE A 188 -19.98 6.12 -22.84
C PHE A 188 -20.36 6.36 -24.31
N ARG A 189 -19.92 5.47 -25.19
CA ARG A 189 -20.49 5.40 -26.54
C ARG A 189 -21.82 4.66 -26.41
N CYS A 190 -22.91 5.25 -26.88
CA CYS A 190 -24.09 4.45 -27.17
C CYS A 190 -23.70 3.52 -28.33
N GLU A 191 -23.62 2.21 -28.06
CA GLU A 191 -23.72 1.23 -29.13
C GLU A 191 -25.13 1.39 -29.69
N GLY A 192 -25.25 1.87 -30.92
CA GLY A 192 -26.53 1.96 -31.60
C GLY A 192 -27.09 0.55 -31.75
N SER A 193 -28.22 0.31 -31.09
CA SER A 193 -29.12 -0.83 -31.32
C SER A 193 -29.89 -0.66 -32.61
#